data_AF-E2X8F8-F1
#
_entry.id   AF-E2X8F8-F1
#
_cell.length_a   1.000
_cell.length_b   1.000
_cell.length_c   1.000
_cell.angle_alpha   90.00
_cell.angle_beta   90.00
_cell.angle_gamma   90.00
#
_symmetry.space_group_name_H-M   'P 1'
#
loop_
_entity.id
_entity.type
_entity.pdbx_description
1 polymer ?
#
loop_
_entity_poly.entity_id
_entity_poly.type
_entity_poly.pdbx_seq_one_letter_code
_entity_poly.pdbx_strand_id
1 'polypeptide(L)'
;MPLVTAIFDSFNDSGVNSPILSKMLYLSCLSMFSHKKELIPLLFNSISTVSGKVERLISFDIAKRWYLRDIAERMYTSESLIKKKLQDENTCFSKILLASRMSMARRLLELRQIPLHTIAEKCGYSSTSYFINTFRQYYGVTPHQFAQHSPGTFS
;
A
#
# COMPACT_ATOMS: atom_id res chain seq x y z
N MET A 1 5.25 39.69 22.17
CA MET A 1 4.97 38.89 20.95
C MET A 1 4.23 39.74 19.89
N PRO A 2 4.73 40.93 19.48
CA PRO A 2 3.96 41.82 18.60
C PRO A 2 3.99 41.42 17.12
N LEU A 3 4.99 40.62 16.71
CA LEU A 3 5.21 40.21 15.32
C LEU A 3 4.29 39.05 14.92
N VAL A 4 4.02 38.12 15.85
CA VAL A 4 3.07 37.02 15.63
C VAL A 4 1.64 37.56 15.55
N THR A 5 1.26 38.49 16.44
CA THR A 5 -0.07 39.11 16.40
C THR A 5 -0.27 39.95 15.13
N ALA A 6 0.73 40.74 14.68
CA ALA A 6 0.64 41.50 13.43
C ALA A 6 0.50 40.60 12.17
N ILE A 7 1.17 39.45 12.16
CA ILE A 7 1.01 38.45 11.08
C ILE A 7 -0.41 37.86 11.10
N PHE A 8 -0.94 37.51 12.27
CA PHE A 8 -2.31 37.01 12.40
C PHE A 8 -3.38 38.08 12.07
N ASP A 9 -3.15 39.33 12.44
CA ASP A 9 -4.05 40.44 12.12
C ASP A 9 -4.07 40.72 10.61
N SER A 10 -2.92 40.57 9.92
CA SER A 10 -2.86 40.65 8.45
C SER A 10 -3.56 39.50 7.72
N PHE A 11 -3.84 38.38 8.41
CA PHE A 11 -4.63 37.26 7.86
C PHE A 11 -6.14 37.41 8.12
N ASN A 12 -6.54 38.29 9.04
CA ASN A 12 -7.93 38.50 9.42
C ASN A 12 -8.63 39.55 8.52
N ASP A 13 -7.90 40.16 7.59
CA ASP A 13 -8.47 41.06 6.58
C ASP A 13 -9.19 40.23 5.49
N SER A 14 -10.43 40.59 5.19
CA SER A 14 -11.46 39.76 4.53
C SER A 14 -11.11 39.24 3.12
N GLY A 15 -9.96 39.64 2.55
CA GLY A 15 -9.46 39.22 1.25
C GLY A 15 -8.31 38.21 1.28
N VAL A 16 -7.77 37.85 2.45
CA VAL A 16 -6.54 37.01 2.57
C VAL A 16 -6.83 35.54 2.86
N ASN A 17 -8.09 35.18 3.20
CA ASN A 17 -8.56 33.78 3.28
C ASN A 17 -8.73 33.13 1.89
N SER A 18 -7.74 33.31 1.03
CA SER A 18 -7.62 32.59 -0.23
C SER A 18 -7.15 31.16 0.04
N PRO A 19 -7.63 30.15 -0.71
CA PRO A 19 -7.11 28.79 -0.65
C PRO A 19 -5.60 28.70 -0.86
N ILE A 20 -4.98 29.73 -1.45
CA ILE A 20 -3.53 29.88 -1.60
C ILE A 20 -2.85 30.12 -0.25
N LEU A 21 -3.37 31.05 0.57
CA LEU A 21 -2.80 31.33 1.89
C LEU A 21 -2.88 30.08 2.78
N SER A 22 -4.03 29.42 2.80
CA SER A 22 -4.22 28.18 3.55
C SER A 22 -3.18 27.12 3.16
N LYS A 23 -2.95 26.92 1.85
CA LYS A 23 -1.88 26.03 1.35
C LYS A 23 -0.48 26.48 1.77
N MET A 24 -0.18 27.77 1.72
CA MET A 24 1.12 28.31 2.16
C MET A 24 1.36 28.10 3.64
N LEU A 25 0.33 28.27 4.49
CA LEU A 25 0.41 27.98 5.92
C LEU A 25 0.62 26.49 6.19
N TYR A 26 -0.11 25.60 5.51
CA TYR A 26 0.13 24.14 5.61
C TYR A 26 1.56 23.76 5.24
N LEU A 27 2.07 24.28 4.12
CA LEU A 27 3.44 24.02 3.67
C LEU A 27 4.49 24.62 4.62
N SER A 28 4.23 25.78 5.21
CA SER A 28 5.11 26.41 6.20
C SER A 28 5.17 25.60 7.50
N CYS A 29 4.02 25.12 7.98
CA CYS A 29 3.96 24.22 9.12
C CYS A 29 4.70 22.91 8.84
N LEU A 30 4.49 22.28 7.68
CA LEU A 30 5.21 21.06 7.28
C LEU A 30 6.72 21.29 7.18
N SER A 31 7.14 22.42 6.61
CA SER A 31 8.55 22.84 6.52
C SER A 31 9.20 22.96 7.89
N MET A 32 8.51 23.56 8.86
CA MET A 32 9.00 23.74 10.23
C MET A 32 9.31 22.41 10.93
N PHE A 33 8.56 21.35 10.62
CA PHE A 33 8.79 20.01 11.17
C PHE A 33 9.60 19.10 10.24
N SER A 34 9.96 19.53 9.04
CA SER A 34 10.64 18.72 8.01
C SER A 34 11.98 18.15 8.49
N HIS A 35 12.65 18.87 9.41
CA HIS A 35 13.93 18.43 10.00
C HIS A 35 13.77 17.38 11.12
N LYS A 36 12.55 17.07 11.56
CA LYS A 36 12.29 16.01 12.57
C LYS A 36 12.17 14.67 11.86
N LYS A 37 13.12 13.76 12.14
CA LYS A 37 13.13 12.39 11.58
C LYS A 37 11.84 11.60 11.82
N GLU A 38 11.09 11.94 12.86
CA GLU A 38 9.82 11.30 13.22
C GLU A 38 8.60 11.83 12.47
N LEU A 39 8.70 13.01 11.81
CA LEU A 39 7.57 13.59 11.07
C LEU A 39 7.10 12.65 9.96
N ILE A 40 8.03 12.10 9.18
CA ILE A 40 7.72 11.24 8.04
C ILE A 40 6.98 9.96 8.50
N PRO A 41 7.49 9.17 9.48
CA PRO A 41 6.75 8.03 10.03
C PRO A 41 5.36 8.39 10.59
N LEU A 42 5.22 9.54 11.26
CA LEU A 42 3.95 9.99 11.83
C LEU A 42 2.94 10.31 10.73
N LEU A 43 3.34 11.08 9.70
CA LEU A 43 2.49 11.38 8.55
C LEU A 43 2.10 10.11 7.80
N PHE A 44 3.05 9.19 7.59
CA PHE A 44 2.75 7.90 6.99
C PHE A 44 1.75 7.09 7.82
N ASN A 45 1.87 7.11 9.15
CA ASN A 45 0.91 6.44 10.04
C ASN A 45 -0.49 7.05 9.97
N SER A 46 -0.58 8.37 9.86
CA SER A 46 -1.84 9.12 9.77
C SER A 46 -2.56 8.93 8.44
N ILE A 47 -1.84 8.64 7.37
CA ILE A 47 -2.40 8.45 6.01
C ILE A 47 -2.54 6.95 5.68
N SER A 48 -1.81 6.07 6.37
CA SER A 48 -1.86 4.62 6.10
C SER A 48 -3.20 3.99 6.48
N THR A 49 -3.85 3.40 5.49
CA THR A 49 -5.05 2.57 5.65
C THR A 49 -4.72 1.27 6.37
N VAL A 50 -5.73 0.62 6.95
CA VAL A 50 -5.56 -0.74 7.50
C VAL A 50 -5.17 -1.70 6.40
N SER A 51 -5.78 -1.63 5.22
CA SER A 51 -5.40 -2.42 4.06
C SER A 51 -3.92 -2.28 3.70
N GLY A 52 -3.38 -1.06 3.68
CA GLY A 52 -1.97 -0.81 3.41
C GLY A 52 -1.04 -1.38 4.49
N LYS A 53 -1.46 -1.35 5.76
CA LYS A 53 -0.73 -2.00 6.86
C LYS A 53 -0.73 -3.53 6.69
N VAL A 54 -1.88 -4.12 6.35
CA VAL A 54 -2.00 -5.56 6.10
C VAL A 54 -1.13 -5.99 4.90
N GLU A 55 -1.18 -5.24 3.79
CA GLU A 55 -0.34 -5.50 2.62
C GLU A 55 1.16 -5.45 2.97
N ARG A 56 1.58 -4.44 3.72
CA ARG A 56 2.98 -4.32 4.20
C ARG A 56 3.39 -5.49 5.09
N LEU A 57 2.49 -6.00 5.94
CA LEU A 57 2.79 -7.15 6.78
C LEU A 57 2.94 -8.43 5.95
N ILE A 58 2.10 -8.62 4.94
CA ILE A 58 2.16 -9.76 4.03
C ILE A 58 3.43 -9.71 3.17
N SER A 59 3.87 -8.52 2.76
CA SER A 59 5.01 -8.36 1.84
C SER A 59 6.35 -8.78 2.44
N PHE A 60 6.48 -8.88 3.77
CA PHE A 60 7.68 -9.43 4.42
C PHE A 60 7.94 -10.89 4.07
N ASP A 61 6.89 -11.68 3.87
CA ASP A 61 6.99 -13.08 3.44
C ASP A 61 5.69 -13.47 2.74
N ILE A 62 5.62 -13.24 1.44
CA ILE A 62 4.38 -13.47 0.69
C ILE A 62 4.03 -14.95 0.53
N ALA A 63 5.05 -15.81 0.58
CA ALA A 63 4.93 -17.24 0.33
C ALA A 63 4.33 -17.97 1.54
N LYS A 64 4.52 -17.41 2.74
CA LYS A 64 3.90 -17.88 3.98
C LYS A 64 2.40 -18.10 3.82
N ARG A 65 1.90 -19.14 4.50
CA ARG A 65 0.47 -19.35 4.76
C ARG A 65 -0.03 -18.33 5.78
N TRP A 66 -0.56 -17.21 5.31
CA TRP A 66 -1.10 -16.15 6.16
C TRP A 66 -2.54 -16.43 6.60
N TYR A 67 -2.81 -16.08 7.85
CA TYR A 67 -4.15 -16.04 8.43
C TYR A 67 -4.44 -14.66 9.00
N LEU A 68 -5.73 -14.33 9.18
CA LEU A 68 -6.14 -13.06 9.76
C LEU A 68 -5.63 -12.89 11.20
N ARG A 69 -5.58 -13.96 11.99
CA ARG A 69 -4.95 -13.97 13.32
C ARG A 69 -3.49 -13.49 13.32
N ASP A 70 -2.71 -13.87 12.30
CA ASP A 70 -1.29 -13.49 12.23
C ASP A 70 -1.14 -11.97 12.04
N ILE A 71 -2.09 -11.36 11.34
CA ILE A 71 -2.16 -9.92 11.13
C ILE A 71 -2.62 -9.24 12.42
N ALA A 72 -3.63 -9.80 13.10
CA ALA A 72 -4.17 -9.30 14.36
C ALA A 72 -3.10 -9.25 15.46
N GLU A 73 -2.32 -10.33 15.61
CA GLU A 73 -1.18 -10.41 16.53
C GLU A 73 -0.13 -9.34 16.23
N ARG A 74 0.25 -9.18 14.96
CA ARG A 74 1.27 -8.19 14.54
C ARG A 74 0.80 -6.75 14.66
N MET A 75 -0.50 -6.51 14.59
CA MET A 75 -1.12 -5.19 14.73
C MET A 75 -1.59 -4.91 16.17
N TYR A 76 -1.38 -5.83 17.11
CA TYR A 76 -1.84 -5.75 18.51
C TYR A 76 -3.33 -5.40 18.61
N THR A 77 -4.16 -6.10 17.82
CA THR A 77 -5.59 -5.81 17.73
C THR A 77 -6.40 -7.10 17.54
N SER A 78 -7.73 -7.03 17.56
CA SER A 78 -8.59 -8.19 17.32
C SER A 78 -8.84 -8.42 15.83
N GLU A 79 -9.05 -9.69 15.45
CA GLU A 79 -9.46 -10.07 14.09
C GLU A 79 -10.77 -9.38 13.68
N SER A 80 -11.71 -9.22 14.62
CA SER A 80 -12.99 -8.55 14.40
C SER A 80 -12.82 -7.08 14.02
N LEU A 81 -11.90 -6.37 14.68
CA LEU A 81 -11.65 -4.97 14.37
C LEU A 81 -10.96 -4.80 13.02
N ILE A 82 -9.97 -5.65 12.69
CA ILE A 82 -9.35 -5.63 11.36
C ILE A 82 -10.40 -5.91 10.29
N LYS A 83 -11.22 -6.94 10.46
CA LYS A 83 -12.26 -7.29 9.50
C LYS A 83 -13.22 -6.12 9.28
N LYS A 84 -13.67 -5.47 10.35
CA LYS A 84 -14.52 -4.28 10.27
C LYS A 84 -13.84 -3.15 9.50
N LYS A 85 -12.61 -2.78 9.87
CA LYS A 85 -11.89 -1.69 9.18
C LYS A 85 -11.60 -1.99 7.71
N LEU A 86 -11.28 -3.25 7.37
CA LEU A 86 -11.10 -3.64 5.97
C LEU A 86 -12.41 -3.54 5.18
N GLN A 87 -13.55 -3.87 5.80
CA GLN A 87 -14.86 -3.70 5.18
C GLN A 87 -15.20 -2.22 4.97
N ASP A 88 -14.90 -1.36 5.95
CA ASP A 88 -15.05 0.10 5.83
C ASP A 88 -14.19 0.65 4.66
N GLU A 89 -13.06 -0.01 4.37
CA GLU A 89 -12.19 0.26 3.21
C GLU A 89 -12.59 -0.50 1.93
N ASN A 90 -13.79 -1.09 1.88
CA ASN A 90 -14.33 -1.85 0.74
C ASN A 90 -13.48 -3.05 0.29
N THR A 91 -12.73 -3.66 1.20
CA THR A 91 -11.87 -4.80 0.92
C THR A 91 -12.00 -5.89 1.99
N CYS A 92 -11.23 -6.97 1.84
CA CYS A 92 -11.10 -8.01 2.85
C CYS A 92 -9.72 -8.67 2.77
N PHE A 93 -9.34 -9.36 3.83
CA PHE A 93 -8.02 -9.98 3.95
C PHE A 93 -7.66 -10.90 2.77
N SER A 94 -8.60 -11.73 2.31
CA SER A 94 -8.37 -12.64 1.19
C SER A 94 -8.14 -11.91 -0.13
N LYS A 95 -8.84 -10.78 -0.36
CA LYS A 95 -8.59 -9.92 -1.53
C LYS A 95 -7.21 -9.28 -1.48
N ILE A 96 -6.78 -8.79 -0.32
CA ILE A 96 -5.43 -8.20 -0.16
C ILE A 96 -4.36 -9.26 -0.42
N LEU A 97 -4.45 -10.42 0.23
CA LEU A 97 -3.48 -11.50 0.04
C LEU A 97 -3.41 -11.96 -1.42
N LEU A 98 -4.57 -12.11 -2.08
CA LEU A 98 -4.62 -12.44 -3.50
C LEU A 98 -3.93 -11.37 -4.35
N ALA A 99 -4.29 -10.10 -4.17
CA ALA A 99 -3.73 -8.98 -4.93
C ALA A 99 -2.21 -8.87 -4.74
N SER A 100 -1.71 -8.99 -3.51
CA SER A 100 -0.28 -8.97 -3.23
C SER A 100 0.44 -10.13 -3.93
N ARG A 101 -0.11 -11.35 -3.86
CA ARG A 101 0.48 -12.54 -4.52
C ARG A 101 0.51 -12.39 -6.04
N MET A 102 -0.55 -11.85 -6.63
CA MET A 102 -0.65 -11.61 -8.07
C MET A 102 0.31 -10.51 -8.53
N SER A 103 0.44 -9.44 -7.75
CA SER A 103 1.42 -8.37 -7.99
C SER A 103 2.85 -8.91 -7.99
N MET A 104 3.21 -9.76 -7.04
CA MET A 104 4.52 -10.43 -7.05
C MET A 104 4.69 -11.38 -8.24
N ALA A 105 3.66 -12.15 -8.59
CA ALA A 105 3.70 -13.04 -9.74
C ALA A 105 3.99 -12.28 -11.04
N ARG A 106 3.30 -11.16 -11.25
CA ARG A 106 3.55 -10.26 -12.38
C ARG A 106 5.02 -9.83 -12.44
N ARG A 107 5.56 -9.34 -11.33
CA ARG A 107 6.97 -8.88 -11.25
C ARG A 107 7.95 -10.01 -11.58
N LEU A 108 7.69 -11.23 -11.09
CA LEU A 108 8.54 -12.39 -11.37
C LEU A 108 8.46 -12.84 -12.84
N LEU A 109 7.30 -12.70 -13.49
CA LEU A 109 7.13 -13.02 -14.91
C LEU A 109 7.85 -12.01 -15.82
N GLU A 110 7.98 -10.76 -15.40
CA GLU A 110 8.72 -9.71 -16.13
C GLU A 110 10.24 -9.98 -16.17
N LEU A 111 10.80 -10.66 -15.16
CA LEU A 111 12.23 -10.98 -15.08
C LEU A 111 12.69 -12.10 -16.01
N ARG A 112 11.80 -12.66 -16.85
CA ARG A 112 12.04 -13.66 -17.92
C ARG A 112 13.26 -14.56 -17.68
N GLN A 113 13.07 -15.66 -16.93
CA GLN A 113 14.01 -16.79 -16.76
C GLN A 113 13.60 -17.75 -15.62
N ILE A 114 12.59 -17.38 -14.83
CA ILE A 114 12.15 -18.17 -13.68
C ILE A 114 11.12 -19.22 -14.13
N PRO A 115 11.33 -20.52 -13.83
CA PRO A 115 10.33 -21.54 -14.12
C PRO A 115 8.99 -21.26 -13.43
N LEU A 116 7.89 -21.56 -14.12
CA LEU A 116 6.55 -21.20 -13.63
C LEU A 116 6.18 -21.85 -12.29
N HIS A 117 6.67 -23.06 -12.03
CA HIS A 117 6.48 -23.73 -10.73
C HIS A 117 7.16 -22.95 -9.61
N THR A 118 8.38 -22.46 -9.83
CA THR A 118 9.13 -21.65 -8.86
C THR A 118 8.44 -20.30 -8.61
N ILE A 119 7.84 -19.69 -9.65
CA ILE A 119 7.03 -18.48 -9.48
C ILE A 119 5.82 -18.77 -8.58
N ALA A 120 5.11 -19.87 -8.82
CA ALA A 120 3.96 -20.27 -8.00
C ALA A 120 4.36 -20.45 -6.53
N GLU A 121 5.47 -21.15 -6.27
CA GLU A 121 6.01 -21.36 -4.92
C GLU A 121 6.39 -20.04 -4.23
N LYS A 122 7.13 -19.16 -4.94
CA LYS A 122 7.51 -17.83 -4.43
C LYS A 122 6.29 -16.94 -4.13
N CYS A 123 5.18 -17.17 -4.82
CA CYS A 123 3.90 -16.49 -4.56
C CYS A 123 3.03 -17.21 -3.51
N GLY A 124 3.50 -18.29 -2.89
CA GLY A 124 2.79 -19.01 -1.82
C GLY A 124 1.72 -19.98 -2.31
N TYR A 125 1.88 -20.54 -3.52
CA TYR A 125 1.04 -21.58 -4.08
C TYR A 125 1.79 -22.91 -4.13
N SER A 126 1.18 -23.96 -3.58
CA SER A 126 1.70 -25.33 -3.64
C SER A 126 1.39 -26.06 -4.96
N SER A 127 0.45 -25.53 -5.75
CA SER A 127 0.06 -26.10 -7.04
C SER A 127 0.21 -25.07 -8.15
N THR A 128 1.05 -25.38 -9.13
CA THR A 128 1.24 -24.55 -10.32
C THR A 128 -0.05 -24.41 -11.12
N SER A 129 -0.85 -25.49 -11.25
CA SER A 129 -2.12 -25.46 -11.96
C SER A 129 -3.13 -24.52 -11.30
N TYR A 130 -3.22 -24.55 -9.96
CA TYR A 130 -4.09 -23.63 -9.22
C TYR A 130 -3.63 -22.19 -9.40
N PHE A 131 -2.32 -21.94 -9.27
CA PHE A 131 -1.72 -20.63 -9.53
C PHE A 131 -2.06 -20.10 -10.93
N ILE A 132 -1.90 -20.90 -11.99
CA ILE A 132 -2.22 -20.50 -13.37
C ILE A 132 -3.69 -20.09 -13.49
N ASN A 133 -4.60 -20.89 -12.92
CA ASN A 133 -6.03 -20.60 -12.99
C ASN A 133 -6.37 -19.31 -12.23
N THR A 134 -5.83 -19.12 -11.01
CA THR A 134 -6.01 -17.90 -10.23
C THR A 134 -5.44 -16.68 -10.95
N PHE A 135 -4.24 -16.78 -11.53
CA PHE A 135 -3.62 -15.70 -12.29
C PHE A 135 -4.47 -15.30 -13.50
N ARG A 136 -4.99 -16.30 -14.24
CA ARG A 136 -5.89 -16.05 -15.37
C ARG A 136 -7.20 -15.40 -14.94
N GLN A 137 -7.78 -15.84 -13.82
CA GLN A 137 -8.98 -15.19 -13.28
C GLN A 137 -8.72 -13.74 -12.86
N TYR A 138 -7.52 -13.44 -12.35
CA TYR A 138 -7.17 -12.12 -11.87
C TYR A 138 -6.78 -11.14 -13.00
N TYR A 139 -6.00 -11.58 -13.99
CA TYR A 139 -5.47 -10.74 -15.07
C TYR A 139 -6.14 -10.94 -16.43
N GLY A 140 -7.04 -11.92 -16.56
CA GLY A 140 -7.72 -12.25 -17.82
C GLY A 140 -6.90 -13.10 -18.80
N VAL A 141 -5.60 -13.27 -18.57
CA VAL A 141 -4.67 -14.03 -19.44
C VAL A 141 -3.84 -15.02 -18.63
N THR A 142 -3.33 -16.07 -19.28
CA THR A 142 -2.43 -17.03 -18.60
C THR A 142 -1.07 -16.40 -18.30
N PRO A 143 -0.32 -16.88 -17.28
CA PRO A 143 1.04 -16.40 -17.00
C PRO A 143 1.97 -16.47 -18.21
N HIS A 144 1.85 -17.52 -19.02
CA HIS A 144 2.66 -17.69 -20.22
C HIS A 144 2.35 -16.63 -21.28
N GLN A 145 1.06 -16.40 -21.56
CA GLN A 145 0.65 -15.30 -22.45
C GLN A 145 1.14 -13.96 -21.91
N PHE A 146 1.00 -13.70 -20.61
CA PHE A 146 1.47 -12.47 -19.98
C PHE A 146 2.98 -12.25 -20.20
N ALA A 147 3.81 -13.27 -19.96
CA ALA A 147 5.27 -13.19 -20.13
C ALA A 147 5.71 -12.94 -21.59
N GLN A 148 4.95 -13.44 -22.57
CA GLN A 148 5.21 -13.21 -23.99
C GLN A 148 4.88 -11.76 -24.42
N HIS A 149 3.80 -11.20 -23.88
CA HIS A 149 3.29 -9.89 -24.27
C HIS A 149 3.86 -8.71 -23.49
N SER A 150 4.50 -8.92 -22.33
CA SER A 150 5.22 -7.84 -21.67
C SER A 150 6.38 -7.39 -22.56
N PRO A 151 6.34 -6.20 -23.20
CA PRO A 151 7.54 -5.68 -23.84
C PRO A 151 8.59 -5.61 -22.75
N GLY A 152 9.74 -6.26 -22.95
CA GLY A 152 10.85 -6.16 -22.01
C GLY A 152 11.09 -4.68 -21.79
N THR A 153 10.89 -4.20 -20.56
CA THR A 153 11.25 -2.83 -20.19
C THR A 153 12.78 -2.78 -20.18
N PHE A 154 13.35 -2.62 -21.37
CA PHE A 154 14.68 -2.07 -21.54
C PHE A 154 14.52 -0.56 -21.54
N SER A 155 14.82 0.07 -20.40
CA SER A 155 15.47 1.39 -20.22
C SER A 155 15.43 1.76 -18.76
#